data_AF-A0A150H2J6-F1
#
_entry.id   AF-A0A150H2J6-F1
#
_cell.length_a   1.000
_cell.length_b   1.000
_cell.length_c   1.000
_cell.angle_alpha   90.00
_cell.angle_beta   90.00
_cell.angle_gamma   90.00
#
_symmetry.space_group_name_H-M   'P 1'
#
loop_
_entity.id
_entity.type
_entity.pdbx_description
1 polymer ?
#
loop_
_entity_poly.entity_id
_entity_poly.type
_entity_poly.pdbx_seq_one_letter_code
_entity_poly.pdbx_strand_id
1 'polypeptide(L)'
;MKLQLPSNPFAPRKPRLVVPKLVLYRGRGMLLFRFIVRAKVFQLMGFLACAVFASVVLTTSNPDPMDLAAVGALAVGCIVTSYCIWYYSGRYVGEMSLLLPERRVVRFSVLDFWGNREDNDVPLERVVAPWHNRSVAEVRSQARQSLMPIEVKDDRQYYISVPHGHVLQKEVRNKRVLQKLLYGAPLDQEDGATAGGQTADGSEQGAAAQGIVTHVGRTVGSGAPVRGLGTSDIPPVDPAPGLRLTTTCGRW
;
A
#
# COMPACT_ATOMS: atom_id res chain seq x y z
N MET A 1 -16.63 14.44 -11.03
CA MET A 1 -16.11 13.96 -9.73
C MET A 1 -17.29 13.72 -8.80
N LYS A 2 -17.47 12.52 -8.25
CA LYS A 2 -18.51 12.29 -7.22
C LYS A 2 -18.00 12.91 -5.91
N LEU A 3 -18.62 14.01 -5.46
CA LEU A 3 -18.36 14.60 -4.15
C LEU A 3 -18.80 13.60 -3.08
N GLN A 4 -17.84 12.98 -2.39
CA GLN A 4 -18.13 12.16 -1.21
C GLN A 4 -18.47 13.13 -0.07
N LEU A 5 -19.70 13.09 0.44
CA LEU A 5 -20.03 13.82 1.67
C LEU A 5 -19.27 13.20 2.84
N PRO A 6 -18.78 14.00 3.81
CA PRO A 6 -18.14 13.47 5.00
C PRO A 6 -19.12 12.57 5.76
N SER A 7 -18.64 11.44 6.27
CA SER A 7 -19.44 10.54 7.07
C SER A 7 -19.90 11.22 8.37
N ASN A 8 -21.18 11.03 8.71
CA ASN A 8 -21.72 11.53 9.97
C ASN A 8 -21.03 10.83 11.15
N PRO A 9 -20.32 11.54 12.04
CA PRO A 9 -19.59 10.93 13.16
C PRO A 9 -20.51 10.24 14.17
N PHE A 10 -21.77 10.67 14.24
CA PHE A 10 -22.77 10.19 15.19
C PHE A 10 -23.66 9.08 14.62
N ALA A 11 -23.50 8.73 13.33
CA ALA A 11 -24.27 7.64 12.76
C ALA A 11 -23.89 6.31 13.45
N PRO A 12 -24.89 5.52 13.90
CA PRO A 12 -24.65 4.20 14.45
C PRO A 12 -23.84 3.37 13.46
N ARG A 13 -22.68 2.87 13.89
CA ARG A 13 -21.83 2.06 13.02
C ARG A 13 -22.43 0.68 12.87
N LYS A 14 -22.50 0.21 11.62
CA LYS A 14 -22.85 -1.18 11.35
C LYS A 14 -21.85 -2.07 12.11
N PRO A 15 -22.34 -3.06 12.90
CA PRO A 15 -21.46 -3.98 13.59
C PRO A 15 -20.57 -4.69 12.56
N ARG A 16 -19.28 -4.82 12.90
CA ARG A 16 -18.32 -5.47 12.01
C ARG A 16 -18.65 -6.95 11.93
N LEU A 17 -18.96 -7.42 10.73
CA LEU A 17 -19.03 -8.86 10.48
C LEU A 17 -17.62 -9.42 10.69
N VAL A 18 -17.48 -10.30 11.69
CA VAL A 18 -16.23 -11.02 11.99
C VAL A 18 -16.11 -12.16 10.98
N VAL A 19 -15.85 -11.79 9.73
CA VAL A 19 -15.56 -12.74 8.66
C VAL A 19 -14.07 -13.09 8.74
N PRO A 20 -13.69 -14.37 8.61
CA PRO A 20 -12.29 -14.76 8.49
C PRO A 20 -11.65 -13.96 7.35
N LYS A 21 -10.53 -13.30 7.64
CA LYS A 21 -9.84 -12.44 6.68
C LYS A 21 -8.36 -12.74 6.64
N LEU A 22 -7.79 -12.77 5.44
CA LEU A 22 -6.36 -12.90 5.22
C LEU A 22 -5.76 -11.50 5.05
N VAL A 23 -4.97 -11.04 6.01
CA VAL A 23 -4.37 -9.71 5.94
C VAL A 23 -3.14 -9.74 5.03
N LEU A 24 -3.23 -9.08 3.87
CA LEU A 24 -2.17 -9.05 2.87
C LEU A 24 -1.14 -7.95 3.14
N TYR A 25 -1.63 -6.80 3.62
CA TYR A 25 -0.82 -5.61 3.80
C TYR A 25 -1.28 -4.83 5.02
N ARG A 26 -0.31 -4.28 5.78
CA ARG A 26 -0.56 -3.34 6.87
C ARG A 26 0.33 -2.12 6.71
N GLY A 27 -0.29 -0.96 6.52
CA GLY A 27 0.38 0.33 6.44
C GLY A 27 1.03 0.69 7.78
N ARG A 28 2.27 1.15 7.74
CA ARG A 28 2.96 1.69 8.91
C ARG A 28 2.50 3.13 9.16
N GLY A 29 2.44 3.54 10.42
CA GLY A 29 2.10 4.91 10.77
C GLY A 29 0.60 5.22 10.82
N MET A 30 -0.28 4.22 10.77
CA MET A 30 -1.73 4.45 10.86
C MET A 30 -2.14 5.18 12.14
N LEU A 31 -1.41 4.98 13.25
CA LEU A 31 -1.62 5.73 14.50
C LEU A 31 -1.27 7.22 14.35
N LEU A 32 -0.17 7.53 13.67
CA LEU A 32 0.23 8.91 13.39
C LEU A 32 -0.79 9.60 12.48
N PHE A 33 -1.25 8.91 11.43
CA PHE A 33 -2.32 9.42 10.57
C PHE A 33 -3.61 9.68 11.36
N ARG A 34 -4.01 8.77 12.24
CA ARG A 34 -5.16 9.01 13.14
C ARG A 34 -4.96 10.22 14.02
N PHE A 35 -3.76 10.40 14.56
CA PHE A 35 -3.43 11.57 15.37
C PHE A 35 -3.53 12.86 14.54
N ILE A 36 -2.93 12.90 13.35
CA ILE A 36 -2.99 14.07 12.44
C ILE A 36 -4.45 14.40 12.06
N VAL A 37 -5.24 13.39 11.69
CA VAL A 37 -6.65 13.58 11.31
C VAL A 37 -7.49 14.08 12.48
N ARG A 38 -7.18 13.70 13.73
CA ARG A 38 -7.86 14.25 14.92
C ARG A 38 -7.32 15.62 15.32
N ALA A 39 -6.02 15.83 15.18
CA ALA A 39 -5.33 17.10 15.48
C ALA A 39 -5.87 18.25 14.62
N LYS A 40 -6.29 17.99 13.38
CA LYS A 40 -6.89 19.03 12.52
C LYS A 40 -8.13 19.69 13.15
N VAL A 41 -8.91 18.94 13.94
CA VAL A 41 -10.09 19.49 14.64
C VAL A 41 -9.65 20.46 15.73
N PHE A 42 -8.59 20.13 16.47
CA PHE A 42 -7.99 21.02 17.45
C PHE A 42 -7.37 22.26 16.80
N GLN A 43 -6.74 22.12 15.63
CA GLN A 43 -6.22 23.26 14.88
C GLN A 43 -7.35 24.21 14.47
N LEU A 44 -8.45 23.69 13.90
CA LEU A 44 -9.59 24.53 13.51
C LEU A 44 -10.22 25.26 14.70
N MET A 45 -10.42 24.55 15.82
CA MET A 45 -10.98 25.16 17.04
C MET A 45 -10.02 26.18 17.67
N GLY A 46 -8.72 25.88 17.69
CA GLY A 46 -7.69 26.78 18.21
C GLY A 46 -7.57 28.06 17.37
N PHE A 47 -7.51 27.94 16.04
CA PHE A 47 -7.49 29.10 15.15
C PHE A 47 -8.78 29.92 15.25
N LEU A 48 -9.94 29.26 15.34
CA LEU A 48 -11.22 29.96 15.52
C LEU A 48 -11.26 30.73 16.85
N ALA A 49 -10.81 30.12 17.95
CA ALA A 49 -10.73 30.77 19.25
C ALA A 49 -9.79 31.99 19.23
N CYS A 50 -8.59 31.84 18.64
CA CYS A 50 -7.66 32.96 18.48
C CYS A 50 -8.22 34.07 17.57
N ALA A 51 -8.91 33.71 16.48
CA ALA A 51 -9.53 34.68 15.58
C ALA A 51 -10.67 35.45 16.25
N VAL A 52 -11.53 34.77 17.01
CA VAL A 52 -12.59 35.41 17.80
C VAL A 52 -11.99 36.30 18.88
N PHE A 53 -10.97 35.83 19.60
CA PHE A 53 -10.29 36.63 20.62
C PHE A 53 -9.63 37.88 20.01
N ALA A 54 -8.88 37.73 18.92
CA ALA A 54 -8.27 38.84 18.21
C ALA A 54 -9.33 39.82 17.70
N SER A 55 -10.45 39.34 17.16
CA SER A 55 -11.56 40.18 16.74
C SER A 55 -12.13 40.96 17.94
N VAL A 56 -12.49 40.29 19.04
CA VAL A 56 -13.07 40.97 20.23
C VAL A 56 -12.11 41.99 20.83
N VAL A 57 -10.80 41.70 20.89
CA VAL A 57 -9.80 42.58 21.48
C VAL A 57 -9.43 43.75 20.56
N LEU A 58 -9.29 43.50 19.26
CA LEU A 58 -8.77 44.50 18.30
C LEU A 58 -9.86 45.36 17.65
N THR A 59 -11.11 44.89 17.56
CA THR A 59 -12.16 45.55 16.77
C THR A 59 -13.18 46.33 17.59
N THR A 60 -12.86 46.67 18.84
CA THR A 60 -13.75 47.44 19.73
C THR A 60 -14.06 48.87 19.26
N SER A 61 -13.44 49.38 18.18
CA SER A 61 -13.75 50.71 17.65
C SER A 61 -13.72 50.87 16.12
N ASN A 62 -12.93 50.11 15.35
CA ASN A 62 -13.04 49.99 13.88
C ASN A 62 -12.11 48.87 13.36
N PRO A 63 -12.61 47.80 12.71
CA PRO A 63 -11.75 46.77 12.13
C PRO A 63 -10.97 47.31 10.91
N ASP A 64 -9.65 47.15 10.91
CA ASP A 64 -8.83 47.39 9.70
C ASP A 64 -9.24 46.36 8.63
N PRO A 65 -9.61 46.78 7.40
CA PRO A 65 -9.89 45.85 6.31
C PRO A 65 -8.74 44.86 6.03
N MET A 66 -7.49 45.23 6.31
CA MET A 66 -6.33 44.35 6.15
C MET A 66 -6.35 43.19 7.15
N ASP A 67 -6.75 43.44 8.40
CA ASP A 67 -6.90 42.40 9.43
C ASP A 67 -8.03 41.44 9.08
N LEU A 68 -9.16 41.98 8.59
CA LEU A 68 -10.28 41.16 8.13
C LEU A 68 -9.89 40.26 6.96
N ALA A 69 -9.13 40.80 6.00
CA ALA A 69 -8.60 40.04 4.88
C ALA A 69 -7.62 38.94 5.34
N ALA A 70 -6.74 39.24 6.31
CA ALA A 70 -5.81 38.27 6.86
C ALA A 70 -6.53 37.12 7.59
N VAL A 71 -7.53 37.43 8.42
CA VAL A 71 -8.36 36.42 9.08
C VAL A 71 -9.13 35.58 8.06
N GLY A 72 -9.69 36.20 7.02
CA GLY A 72 -10.37 35.50 5.93
C GLY A 72 -9.45 34.54 5.18
N ALA A 73 -8.24 34.99 4.81
CA ALA A 73 -7.25 34.16 4.14
C ALA A 73 -6.82 32.95 5.01
N LEU A 74 -6.63 33.17 6.31
CA LEU A 74 -6.30 32.11 7.26
C LEU A 74 -7.43 31.07 7.37
N ALA A 75 -8.69 31.52 7.45
CA ALA A 75 -9.85 30.64 7.49
C ALA A 75 -9.95 29.77 6.22
N VAL A 76 -9.78 30.38 5.03
CA VAL A 76 -9.76 29.65 3.76
C VAL A 76 -8.62 28.64 3.72
N GLY A 77 -7.41 29.03 4.13
CA GLY A 77 -6.25 28.14 4.20
C GLY A 77 -6.48 26.93 5.12
N CYS A 78 -7.15 27.14 6.26
CA CYS A 78 -7.51 26.07 7.18
C CYS A 78 -8.53 25.08 6.59
N ILE A 79 -9.52 25.58 5.84
CA ILE A 79 -10.51 24.75 5.14
C ILE A 79 -9.82 23.90 4.07
N VAL A 80 -8.99 24.53 3.23
CA VAL A 80 -8.24 23.84 2.16
C VAL A 80 -7.32 22.77 2.76
N THR A 81 -6.58 23.09 3.82
CA THR A 81 -5.70 22.13 4.51
C THR A 81 -6.50 20.96 5.10
N SER A 82 -7.64 21.24 5.71
CA SER A 82 -8.52 20.21 6.26
C SER A 82 -9.10 19.28 5.18
N TYR A 83 -9.45 19.85 4.03
CA TYR A 83 -9.89 19.11 2.85
C TYR A 83 -8.77 18.22 2.31
N CYS A 84 -7.54 18.73 2.19
CA CYS A 84 -6.38 17.93 1.77
C CYS A 84 -6.12 16.75 2.70
N ILE A 85 -6.12 16.97 4.02
CA ILE A 85 -5.93 15.90 5.00
C ILE A 85 -7.01 14.83 4.85
N TRP A 86 -8.27 15.24 4.70
CA TRP A 86 -9.39 14.32 4.49
C TRP A 86 -9.29 13.54 3.17
N TYR A 87 -8.94 14.23 2.09
CA TYR A 87 -8.78 13.64 0.76
C TYR A 87 -7.75 12.50 0.77
N TYR A 88 -6.60 12.72 1.42
CA TYR A 88 -5.55 11.71 1.53
C TYR A 88 -5.84 10.65 2.59
N SER A 89 -6.46 10.99 3.72
CA SER A 89 -6.76 10.02 4.79
C SER A 89 -7.76 8.95 4.35
N GLY A 90 -8.75 9.34 3.52
CA GLY A 90 -9.72 8.42 2.94
C GLY A 90 -9.18 7.54 1.81
N ARG A 91 -7.97 7.80 1.33
CA ARG A 91 -7.33 7.04 0.24
C ARG A 91 -6.13 6.23 0.73
N TYR A 92 -5.49 6.64 1.82
CA TYR A 92 -4.37 5.90 2.40
C TYR A 92 -4.84 4.61 3.06
N VAL A 93 -4.37 3.48 2.55
CA VAL A 93 -4.76 2.15 3.02
C VAL A 93 -3.92 1.77 4.23
N GLY A 94 -4.55 1.70 5.41
CA GLY A 94 -3.91 1.21 6.63
C GLY A 94 -3.87 -0.31 6.72
N GLU A 95 -4.83 -1.01 6.12
CA GLU A 95 -4.83 -2.47 6.04
C GLU A 95 -5.54 -2.91 4.76
N MET A 96 -4.95 -3.86 4.06
CA MET A 96 -5.59 -4.54 2.94
C MET A 96 -5.72 -6.01 3.30
N SER A 97 -6.94 -6.52 3.24
CA SER A 97 -7.23 -7.92 3.58
C SER A 97 -8.15 -8.54 2.56
N LEU A 98 -7.96 -9.83 2.30
CA LEU A 98 -8.82 -10.63 1.44
C LEU A 98 -9.84 -11.35 2.31
N LEU A 99 -11.13 -11.21 1.99
CA LEU A 99 -12.19 -11.89 2.75
C LEU A 99 -12.30 -13.35 2.32
N LEU A 100 -12.32 -14.25 3.30
CA LEU A 100 -12.55 -15.69 3.12
C LEU A 100 -14.05 -15.99 3.36
N PRO A 101 -14.62 -17.05 2.78
CA PRO A 101 -13.96 -18.16 2.08
C PRO A 101 -13.70 -17.90 0.59
N GLU A 102 -14.50 -17.06 -0.06
CA GLU A 102 -14.51 -16.97 -1.53
C GLU A 102 -13.31 -16.24 -2.14
N ARG A 103 -12.53 -15.48 -1.36
CA ARG A 103 -11.36 -14.72 -1.84
C ARG A 103 -11.66 -13.76 -3.02
N ARG A 104 -12.93 -13.43 -3.23
CA ARG A 104 -13.42 -12.55 -4.30
C ARG A 104 -13.52 -11.09 -3.89
N VAL A 105 -13.36 -10.78 -2.61
CA VAL A 105 -13.54 -9.42 -2.08
C VAL A 105 -12.30 -8.99 -1.31
N VAL A 106 -11.76 -7.84 -1.71
CA VAL A 106 -10.66 -7.13 -1.06
C VAL A 106 -11.25 -6.05 -0.18
N ARG A 107 -10.92 -6.10 1.11
CA ARG A 107 -11.27 -5.08 2.09
C ARG A 107 -10.13 -4.09 2.23
N PHE A 108 -10.39 -2.84 1.86
CA PHE A 108 -9.51 -1.69 2.09
C PHE A 108 -9.92 -0.95 3.36
N SER A 109 -9.05 -0.98 4.36
CA SER A 109 -9.21 -0.22 5.59
C SER A 109 -8.56 1.14 5.46
N VAL A 110 -9.34 2.20 5.38
CA VAL A 110 -8.90 3.60 5.31
C VAL A 110 -9.35 4.37 6.56
N LEU A 111 -9.02 5.66 6.64
CA LEU A 111 -9.54 6.55 7.68
C LEU A 111 -10.65 7.44 7.14
N ASP A 112 -11.72 7.57 7.92
CA ASP A 112 -12.74 8.58 7.68
C ASP A 112 -12.24 9.99 8.04
N PHE A 113 -13.11 10.99 7.86
CA PHE A 113 -12.83 12.38 8.21
C PHE A 113 -12.45 12.58 9.69
N TRP A 114 -12.90 11.71 10.58
CA TRP A 114 -12.74 11.80 12.04
C TRP A 114 -11.59 10.92 12.57
N GLY A 115 -10.86 10.26 11.68
CA GLY A 115 -9.76 9.35 12.04
C GLY A 115 -10.25 8.01 12.58
N ASN A 116 -11.50 7.65 12.35
CA ASN A 116 -11.99 6.29 12.54
C ASN A 116 -11.65 5.43 11.34
N ARG A 117 -11.60 4.12 11.57
CA ARG A 117 -11.39 3.14 10.51
C ARG A 117 -12.68 2.94 9.72
N GLU A 118 -12.58 3.03 8.41
CA GLU A 118 -13.62 2.71 7.44
C GLU A 118 -13.13 1.53 6.59
N ASP A 119 -13.88 0.43 6.59
CA ASP A 119 -13.56 -0.76 5.81
C ASP A 119 -14.43 -0.77 4.53
N ASN A 120 -13.78 -0.72 3.37
CA ASN A 120 -14.42 -0.73 2.06
C ASN A 120 -14.22 -2.09 1.39
N ASP A 121 -15.33 -2.80 1.17
CA ASP A 121 -15.34 -4.12 0.56
C ASP A 121 -15.50 -3.96 -0.95
N VAL A 122 -14.45 -4.30 -1.69
CA VAL A 122 -14.35 -4.11 -3.14
C VAL A 122 -14.18 -5.48 -3.80
N PRO A 123 -15.05 -5.86 -4.76
CA PRO A 123 -14.85 -7.07 -5.55
C PRO A 123 -13.50 -7.03 -6.28
N LEU A 124 -12.77 -8.13 -6.26
CA LEU A 124 -11.42 -8.26 -6.84
C LEU A 124 -11.38 -7.86 -8.32
N GLU A 125 -12.44 -8.17 -9.06
CA GLU A 125 -12.61 -7.83 -10.49
C GLU A 125 -12.59 -6.32 -10.78
N ARG A 126 -12.92 -5.50 -9.77
CA ARG A 126 -12.87 -4.04 -9.87
C ARG A 126 -11.48 -3.48 -9.60
N VAL A 127 -10.59 -4.22 -8.96
CA VAL A 127 -9.24 -3.77 -8.66
C VAL A 127 -8.38 -3.87 -9.93
N VAL A 128 -7.87 -2.74 -10.40
CA VAL A 128 -6.98 -2.70 -11.56
C VAL A 128 -5.56 -3.02 -11.10
N ALA A 129 -4.96 -4.08 -11.65
CA ALA A 129 -3.62 -4.52 -11.32
C ALA A 129 -2.56 -3.51 -11.82
N PRO A 130 -1.84 -2.82 -10.92
CA PRO A 130 -0.92 -1.74 -11.31
C PRO A 130 0.31 -2.23 -12.08
N TRP A 131 0.70 -3.49 -11.91
CA TRP A 131 1.89 -4.08 -12.53
C TRP A 131 1.57 -4.96 -13.75
N HIS A 132 0.32 -4.99 -14.18
CA HIS A 132 -0.07 -5.76 -15.35
C HIS A 132 0.70 -5.26 -16.60
N ASN A 133 1.36 -6.17 -17.30
CA ASN A 133 2.18 -5.91 -18.50
C ASN A 133 3.32 -4.89 -18.31
N ARG A 134 3.81 -4.68 -17.08
CA ARG A 134 4.96 -3.79 -16.79
C ARG A 134 6.27 -4.56 -16.75
N SER A 135 7.35 -3.90 -17.18
CA SER A 135 8.70 -4.46 -17.07
C SER A 135 9.16 -4.51 -15.61
N VAL A 136 10.09 -5.42 -15.29
CA VAL A 136 10.65 -5.56 -13.93
C VAL A 136 11.30 -4.25 -13.43
N ALA A 137 11.91 -3.48 -14.34
CA ALA A 137 12.52 -2.19 -14.02
C ALA A 137 11.47 -1.14 -13.60
N GLU A 138 10.35 -1.05 -14.32
CA GLU A 138 9.23 -0.17 -13.97
C GLU A 138 8.54 -0.60 -12.67
N VAL A 139 8.34 -1.90 -12.47
CA VAL A 139 7.77 -2.42 -11.21
C VAL A 139 8.67 -2.05 -10.03
N ARG A 140 9.99 -2.15 -10.20
CA ARG A 140 10.96 -1.78 -9.15
C ARG A 140 10.95 -0.28 -8.88
N SER A 141 10.80 0.57 -9.91
CA SER A 141 10.72 2.02 -9.71
C SER A 141 9.42 2.42 -9.01
N GLN A 142 8.28 1.83 -9.39
CA GLN A 142 6.99 2.04 -8.73
C GLN A 142 6.99 1.52 -7.28
N ALA A 143 7.53 0.33 -7.03
CA ALA A 143 7.60 -0.25 -5.69
C ALA A 143 8.50 0.57 -4.73
N ARG A 144 9.39 1.42 -5.26
CA ARG A 144 10.21 2.36 -4.47
C ARG A 144 9.47 3.65 -4.13
N GLN A 145 8.36 3.97 -4.78
CA GLN A 145 7.57 5.16 -4.46
C GLN A 145 6.97 5.02 -3.06
N SER A 146 7.01 6.11 -2.29
CA SER A 146 6.45 6.13 -0.93
C SER A 146 4.95 5.87 -0.92
N LEU A 147 4.24 6.30 -1.98
CA LEU A 147 2.81 6.10 -2.19
C LEU A 147 2.59 5.56 -3.60
N MET A 148 2.19 4.29 -3.68
CA MET A 148 1.82 3.64 -4.94
C MET A 148 0.30 3.65 -5.06
N PRO A 149 -0.26 4.20 -6.16
CA PRO A 149 -1.68 4.18 -6.41
C PRO A 149 -2.18 2.77 -6.77
N ILE A 150 -3.35 2.42 -6.26
CA ILE A 150 -4.16 1.28 -6.68
C ILE A 150 -5.48 1.83 -7.18
N GLU A 151 -5.77 1.58 -8.44
CA GLU A 151 -7.02 2.02 -9.07
C GLU A 151 -8.11 0.97 -8.87
N VAL A 152 -9.31 1.44 -8.54
CA VAL A 152 -10.49 0.60 -8.38
C VAL A 152 -11.59 1.15 -9.28
N LYS A 153 -12.15 0.30 -10.14
CA LYS A 153 -13.25 0.65 -11.04
C LYS A 153 -14.47 1.07 -10.21
N ASP A 154 -15.08 2.18 -10.61
CA ASP A 154 -16.26 2.79 -9.98
C ASP A 154 -16.08 3.26 -8.53
N ASP A 155 -14.84 3.33 -8.04
CA ASP A 155 -14.50 3.82 -6.70
C ASP A 155 -13.33 4.83 -6.77
N ARG A 156 -12.82 5.25 -5.61
CA ARG A 156 -11.65 6.11 -5.45
C ARG A 156 -10.35 5.35 -5.68
N GLN A 157 -9.31 6.09 -6.08
CA GLN A 157 -7.94 5.59 -6.10
C GLN A 157 -7.42 5.48 -4.67
N TYR A 158 -6.86 4.33 -4.32
CA TYR A 158 -6.26 4.05 -3.02
C TYR A 158 -4.74 4.18 -3.09
N TYR A 159 -4.08 4.51 -1.98
CA TYR A 159 -2.62 4.59 -1.90
C TYR A 159 -2.09 3.57 -0.90
N ILE A 160 -1.12 2.76 -1.34
CA ILE A 160 -0.36 1.87 -0.47
C ILE A 160 1.10 2.28 -0.44
N SER A 161 1.75 2.13 0.71
CA SER A 161 3.20 2.31 0.82
C SER A 161 3.90 0.96 0.82
N VAL A 162 4.35 0.50 -0.34
CA VAL A 162 5.10 -0.76 -0.48
C VAL A 162 6.40 -0.76 0.34
N PRO A 163 7.25 0.29 0.32
CA PRO A 163 8.55 0.23 1.00
C PRO A 163 8.43 0.33 2.52
N HIS A 164 7.41 1.01 3.04
CA HIS A 164 7.22 1.23 4.48
C HIS A 164 6.15 0.33 5.11
N GLY A 165 5.38 -0.39 4.29
CA GLY A 165 4.33 -1.26 4.78
C GLY A 165 4.86 -2.58 5.30
N HIS A 166 4.23 -3.08 6.36
CA HIS A 166 4.42 -4.44 6.80
C HIS A 166 3.53 -5.34 5.94
N VAL A 167 4.11 -5.94 4.91
CA VAL A 167 3.60 -7.21 4.40
C VAL A 167 3.77 -8.17 5.57
N LEU A 168 2.69 -8.83 6.03
CA LEU A 168 2.78 -9.78 7.14
C LEU A 168 3.62 -10.98 6.69
N GLN A 169 4.93 -10.86 6.88
CA GLN A 169 5.99 -11.76 6.41
C GLN A 169 5.91 -13.16 7.03
N LYS A 170 5.11 -13.35 8.08
CA LYS A 170 4.99 -14.65 8.76
C LYS A 170 4.48 -15.77 7.84
N GLU A 171 3.87 -15.43 6.71
CA GLU A 171 3.43 -16.40 5.72
C GLU A 171 3.89 -15.96 4.32
N VAL A 172 4.88 -16.68 3.76
CA VAL A 172 5.33 -16.53 2.35
C VAL A 172 4.14 -16.53 1.38
N ARG A 173 3.07 -17.26 1.75
CA ARG A 173 1.78 -17.30 1.05
C ARG A 173 1.16 -15.92 0.85
N ASN A 174 1.15 -15.07 1.87
CA ASN A 174 0.47 -13.76 1.80
C ASN A 174 1.21 -12.80 0.87
N LYS A 175 2.54 -12.88 0.84
CA LYS A 175 3.36 -12.14 -0.12
C LYS A 175 3.08 -12.58 -1.56
N ARG A 176 2.97 -13.89 -1.80
CA ARG A 176 2.62 -14.43 -3.14
C ARG A 176 1.23 -13.98 -3.56
N VAL A 177 0.24 -14.03 -2.68
CA VAL A 177 -1.14 -13.59 -2.97
C VAL A 177 -1.17 -12.10 -3.29
N LEU A 178 -0.49 -11.26 -2.49
CA LEU A 178 -0.38 -9.83 -2.76
C LEU A 178 0.28 -9.56 -4.12
N GLN A 179 1.36 -10.28 -4.44
CA GLN A 179 2.01 -10.16 -5.75
C GLN A 179 1.08 -10.59 -6.88
N LYS A 180 0.42 -11.76 -6.76
CA LYS A 180 -0.56 -12.23 -7.76
C LYS A 180 -1.64 -11.15 -8.00
N LEU A 181 -2.16 -10.54 -6.94
CA LEU A 181 -3.14 -9.46 -7.03
C LEU A 181 -2.60 -8.22 -7.75
N LEU A 182 -1.35 -7.81 -7.46
CA LEU A 182 -0.74 -6.64 -8.09
C LEU A 182 -0.34 -6.86 -9.56
N TYR A 183 -0.03 -8.10 -9.94
CA TYR A 183 0.23 -8.50 -11.34
C TYR A 183 -1.05 -8.84 -12.12
N GLY A 184 -2.20 -8.97 -11.43
CA GLY A 184 -3.47 -9.39 -12.02
C GLY A 184 -3.52 -10.89 -12.37
N ALA A 185 -2.72 -11.71 -11.70
CA ALA A 185 -2.75 -13.16 -11.85
C ALA A 185 -3.95 -13.77 -11.11
N PRO A 186 -4.56 -14.85 -11.62
CA PRO A 186 -5.68 -15.51 -10.96
C PRO A 186 -5.29 -16.06 -9.58
N LEU A 187 -6.16 -15.85 -8.58
CA LEU A 187 -5.95 -16.28 -7.20
C LEU A 187 -6.42 -17.72 -6.93
N ASP A 188 -7.17 -18.31 -7.86
CA ASP A 188 -7.87 -19.61 -7.71
C ASP A 188 -6.97 -20.84 -7.88
N GLN A 189 -5.73 -20.65 -8.38
CA GLN A 189 -4.73 -21.70 -8.31
C GLN A 189 -4.18 -21.75 -6.88
N GLU A 190 -4.86 -22.53 -6.03
CA GLU A 190 -4.17 -23.20 -4.95
C GLU A 190 -2.94 -23.89 -5.54
N ASP A 191 -1.77 -23.52 -5.04
CA ASP A 191 -0.55 -24.32 -5.18
C ASP A 191 -0.91 -25.69 -4.57
N GLY A 192 -1.45 -26.58 -5.40
CA GLY A 192 -1.85 -27.92 -5.02
C GLY A 192 -0.68 -28.54 -4.27
N ALA A 193 -0.96 -29.03 -3.07
CA ALA A 193 -0.04 -29.86 -2.33
C ALA A 193 0.43 -30.98 -3.26
N THR A 194 1.71 -30.95 -3.62
CA THR A 194 2.46 -32.13 -4.07
C THR A 194 2.59 -33.07 -2.87
N ALA A 195 1.48 -33.64 -2.44
CA ALA A 195 1.37 -34.75 -1.52
C ALA A 195 0.67 -35.88 -2.29
N GLY A 196 1.39 -36.39 -3.28
CA GLY A 196 1.01 -37.54 -4.08
C GLY A 196 2.26 -38.38 -4.27
N GLY A 197 2.68 -39.06 -3.21
CA GLY A 197 3.54 -40.21 -3.35
C GLY A 197 2.76 -41.29 -4.09
N GLN A 198 3.20 -41.61 -5.30
CA GLN A 198 3.03 -42.95 -5.85
C GLN A 198 4.41 -43.48 -6.21
N THR A 199 4.79 -44.46 -5.41
CA THR A 199 5.85 -45.43 -5.57
C THR A 199 5.87 -46.03 -6.97
N ALA A 200 7.09 -46.33 -7.40
CA ALA A 200 7.47 -47.04 -8.59
C ALA A 200 6.87 -48.46 -8.71
N ASP A 201 6.52 -48.83 -9.93
CA ASP A 201 6.80 -50.09 -10.63
C ASP A 201 6.34 -49.84 -12.09
N GLY A 202 7.04 -50.06 -13.19
CA GLY A 202 8.07 -51.03 -13.57
C GLY A 202 7.66 -51.56 -14.96
N SER A 203 8.63 -51.81 -15.87
CA SER A 203 8.54 -52.46 -17.22
C SER A 203 8.26 -51.53 -18.43
N GLU A 204 9.25 -51.20 -19.29
CA GLU A 204 9.69 -51.90 -20.55
C GLU A 204 8.83 -51.59 -21.79
N GLN A 205 9.26 -51.48 -23.06
CA GLN A 205 10.51 -51.32 -23.84
C GLN A 205 10.06 -51.13 -25.33
N GLY A 206 10.89 -50.50 -26.18
CA GLY A 206 10.84 -50.55 -27.66
C GLY A 206 10.76 -49.17 -28.33
N ALA A 207 11.85 -48.54 -28.83
CA ALA A 207 12.56 -48.77 -30.12
C ALA A 207 11.65 -48.57 -31.35
N ALA A 208 11.96 -47.84 -32.45
CA ALA A 208 13.12 -47.11 -32.96
C ALA A 208 12.67 -46.26 -34.19
N ALA A 209 13.51 -45.30 -34.65
CA ALA A 209 13.71 -44.79 -36.03
C ALA A 209 14.06 -43.28 -36.00
N GLN A 210 15.34 -42.89 -36.06
CA GLN A 210 16.13 -42.56 -37.27
C GLN A 210 15.61 -41.36 -38.08
N GLY A 211 16.46 -40.33 -38.21
CA GLY A 211 16.24 -39.16 -39.06
C GLY A 211 17.41 -38.19 -39.03
N ILE A 212 18.45 -38.53 -39.79
CA ILE A 212 19.65 -37.74 -40.12
C ILE A 212 19.27 -36.57 -41.04
N VAL A 213 19.69 -35.32 -40.77
CA VAL A 213 20.16 -34.36 -41.81
C VAL A 213 21.16 -33.36 -41.22
N THR A 214 22.27 -33.22 -41.94
CA THR A 214 23.46 -32.38 -41.79
C THR A 214 23.32 -31.05 -42.55
N HIS A 215 23.89 -29.94 -42.04
CA HIS A 215 24.73 -28.92 -42.72
C HIS A 215 24.83 -27.64 -41.86
N VAL A 216 26.01 -27.31 -41.30
CA VAL A 216 27.12 -26.47 -41.84
C VAL A 216 26.77 -24.98 -42.00
N GLY A 217 27.46 -24.13 -41.23
CA GLY A 217 27.55 -22.68 -41.47
C GLY A 217 28.34 -21.96 -40.38
N ARG A 218 29.57 -21.54 -40.71
CA ARG A 218 30.63 -20.99 -39.83
C ARG A 218 30.91 -19.53 -40.22
N THR A 219 31.02 -18.62 -39.25
CA THR A 219 31.78 -17.33 -39.28
C THR A 219 31.75 -16.77 -37.83
N VAL A 220 32.81 -16.74 -37.01
CA VAL A 220 34.08 -15.98 -37.02
C VAL A 220 33.93 -14.45 -37.09
N GLY A 221 34.27 -13.80 -35.97
CA GLY A 221 34.53 -12.36 -35.78
C GLY A 221 34.59 -12.08 -34.26
N SER A 222 35.73 -12.23 -33.58
CA SER A 222 36.89 -11.31 -33.47
C SER A 222 36.52 -9.90 -32.99
N GLY A 223 36.87 -9.56 -31.74
CA GLY A 223 36.68 -8.21 -31.19
C GLY A 223 37.02 -8.04 -29.70
N ALA A 224 38.33 -8.03 -29.40
CA ALA A 224 39.06 -7.34 -28.32
C ALA A 224 38.70 -7.50 -26.80
N PRO A 225 39.71 -7.75 -25.94
CA PRO A 225 39.57 -7.69 -24.48
C PRO A 225 39.84 -6.28 -23.94
N VAL A 226 38.93 -5.73 -23.14
CA VAL A 226 39.15 -4.50 -22.36
C VAL A 226 39.70 -4.88 -20.97
N ARG A 227 40.86 -4.30 -20.69
CA ARG A 227 41.74 -4.52 -19.55
C ARG A 227 41.52 -3.40 -18.52
N GLY A 228 41.30 -3.79 -17.26
CA GLY A 228 41.69 -3.05 -16.06
C GLY A 228 40.76 -1.93 -15.57
N LEU A 229 40.34 -2.00 -14.30
CA LEU A 229 40.89 -1.18 -13.21
C LEU A 229 40.12 -1.42 -11.89
N GLY A 230 40.88 -1.62 -10.81
CA GLY A 230 40.51 -1.17 -9.47
C GLY A 230 39.76 -2.15 -8.56
N THR A 231 40.44 -3.15 -8.05
CA THR A 231 40.11 -3.75 -6.74
C THR A 231 40.56 -2.77 -5.65
N SER A 232 39.62 -2.04 -5.05
CA SER A 232 39.85 -1.35 -3.78
C SER A 232 39.39 -2.26 -2.66
N ASP A 233 40.37 -2.76 -1.91
CA ASP A 233 40.21 -3.50 -0.67
C ASP A 233 39.41 -2.66 0.35
N ILE A 234 38.24 -3.15 0.73
CA ILE A 234 37.48 -2.64 1.87
C ILE A 234 37.79 -3.57 3.05
N PRO A 235 38.34 -3.05 4.17
CA PRO A 235 38.59 -3.87 5.35
C PRO A 235 37.27 -4.36 5.98
N PRO A 236 37.27 -5.55 6.61
CA PRO A 236 36.10 -6.09 7.28
C PRO A 236 35.75 -5.22 8.50
N VAL A 237 34.49 -4.76 8.55
CA VAL A 237 33.90 -4.11 9.72
C VAL A 237 33.34 -5.19 10.63
N ASP A 238 33.88 -5.28 11.85
CA ASP A 238 33.37 -6.15 12.90
C ASP A 238 31.92 -5.82 13.26
N PRO A 239 31.02 -6.82 13.37
CA PRO A 239 29.67 -6.59 13.87
C PRO A 239 29.69 -6.42 15.40
N ALA A 240 29.27 -5.23 15.86
CA ALA A 240 29.03 -4.95 17.27
C ALA A 240 27.99 -5.91 17.89
N PRO A 241 28.15 -6.28 19.17
CA PRO A 241 27.30 -7.26 19.84
C PRO A 241 25.88 -6.76 20.13
N GLY A 242 24.91 -7.45 19.54
CA GLY A 242 23.68 -7.95 20.17
C GLY A 242 22.86 -7.04 21.10
N LEU A 243 21.96 -6.23 20.52
CA LEU A 243 20.78 -5.72 21.23
C LEU A 243 19.60 -6.69 21.05
N ARG A 244 19.37 -7.53 22.05
CA ARG A 244 18.15 -8.35 22.19
C ARG A 244 16.95 -7.45 22.47
N LEU A 245 16.10 -7.24 21.47
CA LEU A 245 14.75 -6.68 21.68
C LEU A 245 13.76 -7.81 21.96
N THR A 246 13.45 -7.99 23.24
CA THR A 246 12.30 -8.74 23.72
C THR A 246 11.02 -8.10 23.19
N THR A 247 10.34 -8.78 22.26
CA THR A 247 9.02 -8.37 21.79
C THR A 247 7.96 -9.02 22.68
N THR A 248 7.44 -8.24 23.63
CA THR A 248 6.23 -8.58 24.36
C THR A 248 5.04 -8.55 23.41
N CYS A 249 4.37 -9.69 23.32
CA CYS A 249 3.18 -9.93 22.53
C CYS A 249 1.98 -9.24 23.22
N GLY A 250 1.63 -8.04 22.75
CA GLY A 250 0.38 -7.36 23.12
C GLY A 250 -0.70 -7.63 22.09
N ARG A 251 -1.72 -8.41 22.47
CA ARG A 251 -3.02 -8.55 21.78
C ARG A 251 -3.60 -7.16 21.46
N TRP A 252 -3.96 -6.94 20.19
CA TRP A 252 -4.87 -5.88 19.73
C TRP A 252 -5.68 -6.38 18.53
#